data_AF-A0A945E876-F1
#
_entry.id   AF-A0A945E876-F1
#
_cell.length_a   1.000
_cell.length_b   1.000
_cell.length_c   1.000
_cell.angle_alpha   90.00
_cell.angle_beta   90.00
_cell.angle_gamma   90.00
#
_symmetry.space_group_name_H-M   'P 1'
#
loop_
_entity.id
_entity.type
_entity.pdbx_description
1 polymer ?
#
loop_
_entity_poly.entity_id
_entity_poly.type
_entity_poly.pdbx_seq_one_letter_code
_entity_poly.pdbx_strand_id
1 'polypeptide(L)'
;LLACFIYSFVGTNAIFAVLAGGLYNIGINGYLTLWAGAFTKTPIDLDSNKNIFGDTKAFNMKTLLIALPQMALPIALFSIGNYYYSASIGCLIVGTTGILGILLKEQVFNLIIKAYKTEKYSTLKAYKQN
;
A
#
# COMPACT_ATOMS: atom_id res chain seq x y z
N LEU A 1 -2.92 -12.72 13.67
CA LEU A 1 -3.15 -13.80 14.65
C LEU A 1 -3.92 -13.31 15.87
N LEU A 2 -3.43 -12.33 16.64
CA LEU A 2 -4.18 -11.74 17.78
C LEU A 2 -5.59 -11.25 17.38
N ALA A 3 -5.71 -10.54 16.25
CA ALA A 3 -6.99 -10.11 15.72
C ALA A 3 -7.92 -11.30 15.40
N CYS A 4 -7.41 -12.40 14.82
CA CYS A 4 -8.22 -13.58 14.54
C CYS A 4 -8.78 -14.20 15.83
N PHE A 5 -7.99 -14.22 16.91
CA PHE A 5 -8.43 -14.70 18.22
C PHE A 5 -9.57 -13.84 18.79
N ILE A 6 -9.44 -12.50 18.73
CA ILE A 6 -10.47 -11.57 19.20
C ILE A 6 -11.75 -11.69 18.34
N TYR A 7 -11.62 -11.76 17.02
CA TYR A 7 -12.76 -11.85 16.11
C TYR A 7 -13.40 -13.23 16.04
N SER A 8 -12.77 -14.26 16.63
CA SER A 8 -13.37 -15.59 16.76
C SER A 8 -14.66 -15.57 17.58
N PHE A 9 -14.82 -14.61 18.49
CA PHE A 9 -16.03 -14.43 19.28
C PHE A 9 -17.18 -13.78 18.50
N VAL A 10 -16.89 -13.17 17.35
CA VAL A 10 -17.88 -12.49 16.48
C VAL A 10 -18.43 -13.46 15.44
N GLY A 11 -17.57 -14.33 14.90
CA GLY A 11 -17.97 -15.38 13.95
C GLY A 11 -16.87 -15.76 12.98
N THR A 12 -17.03 -16.91 12.33
CA THR A 12 -16.04 -17.47 11.41
C THR A 12 -15.76 -16.57 10.20
N ASN A 13 -16.78 -15.86 9.71
CA ASN A 13 -16.63 -14.89 8.60
C ASN A 13 -15.68 -13.73 8.95
N ALA A 14 -15.68 -13.27 10.21
CA ALA A 14 -14.78 -12.20 10.64
C ALA A 14 -13.32 -12.66 10.66
N ILE A 15 -13.06 -13.92 11.03
CA ILE A 15 -11.72 -14.52 10.95
C ILE A 15 -11.21 -14.54 9.51
N PHE A 16 -12.04 -14.97 8.56
CA PHE A 16 -11.68 -14.99 7.14
C PHE A 16 -11.38 -13.60 6.60
N ALA A 17 -12.17 -12.59 6.99
CA ALA A 17 -11.93 -11.21 6.59
C ALA A 17 -10.59 -10.67 7.13
N VAL A 18 -10.28 -10.94 8.41
CA VAL A 18 -9.02 -10.51 9.02
C VAL A 18 -7.81 -11.20 8.36
N LEU A 19 -7.90 -12.50 8.08
CA LEU A 19 -6.83 -13.23 7.39
C LEU A 19 -6.63 -12.71 5.96
N ALA A 20 -7.71 -12.56 5.20
CA ALA A 20 -7.66 -12.04 3.84
C ALA A 20 -7.08 -10.62 3.79
N GLY A 21 -7.55 -9.74 4.68
CA GLY A 21 -7.05 -8.37 4.79
C GLY A 21 -5.58 -8.32 5.21
N GLY A 22 -5.15 -9.19 6.12
CA GLY A 22 -3.74 -9.31 6.50
C GLY A 22 -2.85 -9.74 5.35
N LEU A 23 -3.23 -10.80 4.62
CA LEU A 23 -2.49 -11.29 3.45
C LEU A 23 -2.41 -10.23 2.35
N TYR A 24 -3.52 -9.56 2.06
CA TYR A 24 -3.57 -8.47 1.08
C TYR A 24 -2.69 -7.30 1.49
N ASN A 25 -2.65 -6.95 2.78
CA ASN A 25 -1.80 -5.86 3.26
C ASN A 25 -0.30 -6.18 3.15
N ILE A 26 0.09 -7.41 3.49
CA ILE A 26 1.49 -7.86 3.38
C ILE A 26 1.91 -7.96 1.91
N GLY A 27 1.05 -8.53 1.07
CA GLY A 27 1.33 -8.76 -0.35
C GLY A 27 1.22 -7.50 -1.20
N ILE A 28 0.03 -6.90 -1.31
CA ILE A 28 -0.23 -5.85 -2.30
C ILE A 28 -0.06 -4.46 -1.71
N ASN A 29 -0.72 -4.14 -0.58
CA ASN A 29 -0.63 -2.78 -0.05
C ASN A 29 0.80 -2.43 0.37
N GLY A 30 1.56 -3.36 0.94
CA GLY A 30 2.96 -3.15 1.30
C GLY A 30 3.81 -2.68 0.12
N TYR A 31 3.68 -3.31 -1.05
CA TYR A 31 4.43 -2.90 -2.24
C TYR A 31 3.95 -1.58 -2.83
N LEU A 32 2.63 -1.33 -2.85
CA LEU A 32 2.09 -0.05 -3.28
C LEU A 32 2.57 1.10 -2.37
N THR A 33 2.69 0.86 -1.07
CA THR A 33 3.19 1.85 -0.10
C THR A 33 4.66 2.13 -0.33
N LEU A 34 5.48 1.10 -0.56
CA LEU A 34 6.89 1.28 -0.91
C LEU A 34 7.03 2.04 -2.23
N TRP A 35 6.19 1.75 -3.22
CA TRP A 35 6.19 2.47 -4.48
C TRP A 35 5.77 3.95 -4.30
N ALA A 36 4.74 4.23 -3.49
CA ALA A 36 4.34 5.59 -3.14
C ALA A 36 5.46 6.35 -2.41
N GLY A 37 6.19 5.64 -1.54
CA GLY A 37 7.37 6.14 -0.83
C GLY A 37 8.48 6.64 -1.76
N ALA A 38 8.60 6.08 -2.97
CA ALA A 38 9.55 6.52 -3.98
C ALA A 38 9.29 7.96 -4.46
N PHE A 39 8.02 8.40 -4.41
CA PHE A 39 7.58 9.71 -4.88
C PHE A 39 7.40 10.73 -3.74
N THR A 40 7.41 10.30 -2.47
CA THR A 40 7.46 11.18 -1.29
C THR A 40 8.89 11.50 -0.90
N LYS A 41 9.56 12.36 -1.67
CA LYS A 41 10.85 12.93 -1.25
C LYS A 41 10.61 14.21 -0.47
N THR A 42 10.33 14.10 0.83
CA THR A 42 10.41 15.26 1.72
C THR A 42 11.89 15.49 2.06
N PRO A 43 12.47 16.67 1.78
CA PRO A 43 13.83 16.97 2.21
C PRO A 43 13.90 16.86 3.74
N ILE A 44 14.93 16.17 4.24
CA ILE A 44 15.22 16.12 5.68
C ILE A 44 15.93 17.44 5.99
N ASP A 45 15.18 18.41 6.51
CA ASP A 45 15.76 19.68 6.95
C ASP A 45 16.36 19.50 8.36
N LEU A 46 17.67 19.65 8.49
CA LEU A 46 18.39 19.46 9.75
C LEU A 46 18.21 20.67 10.70
N ASP A 47 17.64 21.78 10.22
CA ASP A 47 17.28 22.97 10.98
C ASP A 47 15.79 23.00 11.40
N SER A 48 15.07 21.88 11.24
CA SER A 48 13.62 21.72 11.51
C SER A 48 13.17 22.00 12.96
N ASN A 49 14.10 22.24 13.89
CA ASN A 49 13.79 22.52 15.29
C ASN A 49 13.20 23.93 15.52
N LYS A 50 13.01 24.74 14.46
CA LYS A 50 12.58 26.14 14.54
C LYS A 50 11.18 26.44 13.98
N ASN A 51 10.49 25.47 13.37
CA ASN A 51 9.16 25.66 12.76
C ASN A 51 8.17 24.53 13.13
N ILE A 52 7.71 24.53 14.38
CA ILE A 52 6.80 23.49 14.93
C ILE A 52 5.37 23.54 14.31
N PHE A 53 5.04 24.59 13.54
CA PHE A 53 3.75 24.74 12.85
C PHE A 53 3.88 25.35 11.43
N GLY A 54 4.93 25.00 10.69
CA GLY A 54 5.31 25.74 9.47
C GLY A 54 5.23 25.05 8.11
N ASP A 55 5.35 23.73 8.00
CA ASP A 55 5.46 23.06 6.69
C ASP A 55 4.20 22.27 6.32
N THR A 56 3.10 23.00 6.13
CA THR A 56 1.89 22.50 5.47
C THR A 56 2.04 22.47 3.94
N LYS A 57 3.27 22.45 3.41
CA LYS A 57 3.53 22.48 1.98
C LYS A 57 3.67 21.06 1.44
N ALA A 58 2.60 20.66 0.76
CA ALA A 58 2.44 19.47 -0.05
C ALA A 58 1.97 18.23 0.71
N PHE A 59 0.65 18.16 0.93
CA PHE A 59 -0.06 16.92 0.57
C PHE A 59 0.53 16.42 -0.75
N ASN A 60 1.33 15.36 -0.70
CA ASN A 60 1.92 14.80 -1.90
C ASN A 60 0.78 14.20 -2.73
N MET A 61 0.29 14.96 -3.71
CA MET A 61 -0.85 14.58 -4.54
C MET A 61 -0.62 13.23 -5.21
N LYS A 62 0.64 12.89 -5.55
CA LYS A 62 0.98 11.58 -6.13
C LYS A 62 0.78 10.47 -5.09
N THR A 63 1.16 10.68 -3.84
CA THR A 63 0.93 9.73 -2.75
C THR A 63 -0.55 9.54 -2.45
N LEU A 64 -1.32 10.63 -2.44
CA LEU A 64 -2.77 10.56 -2.28
C LEU A 64 -3.42 9.76 -3.43
N LEU A 65 -2.97 10.02 -4.66
CA LEU A 65 -3.45 9.30 -5.84
C LEU A 65 -3.10 7.81 -5.80
N ILE A 66 -1.99 7.43 -5.18
CA ILE A 66 -1.59 6.02 -4.96
C ILE A 66 -2.31 5.41 -3.76
N ALA A 67 -2.70 6.19 -2.75
CA ALA A 67 -3.48 5.71 -1.61
C ALA A 67 -4.93 5.34 -1.99
N LEU A 68 -5.52 6.04 -2.97
CA LEU A 68 -6.87 5.72 -3.48
C LEU A 68 -7.01 4.27 -3.96
N PRO A 69 -6.16 3.74 -4.87
CA PRO A 69 -6.26 2.35 -5.29
C PRO A 69 -5.93 1.38 -4.15
N GLN A 70 -5.05 1.72 -3.21
CA GLN A 70 -4.80 0.85 -2.04
C GLN A 70 -6.06 0.59 -1.20
N MET A 71 -6.96 1.58 -1.13
CA MET A 71 -8.25 1.44 -0.44
C MET A 71 -9.33 0.85 -1.36
N ALA A 72 -9.40 1.29 -2.61
CA ALA A 72 -10.46 0.90 -3.54
C ALA A 72 -10.32 -0.54 -4.06
N LEU A 73 -9.10 -0.99 -4.33
CA LEU A 73 -8.83 -2.32 -4.90
C LEU A 73 -9.29 -3.49 -4.02
N PRO A 74 -9.02 -3.55 -2.70
CA PRO A 74 -9.54 -4.63 -1.87
C PRO A 74 -11.06 -4.59 -1.74
N ILE A 75 -11.67 -3.38 -1.71
CA ILE A 75 -13.13 -3.22 -1.67
C ILE A 75 -13.76 -3.73 -2.97
N ALA A 76 -13.18 -3.40 -4.12
CA ALA A 76 -13.66 -3.86 -5.41
C ALA A 76 -13.56 -5.39 -5.55
N LEU A 77 -12.41 -5.98 -5.19
CA LEU A 77 -12.22 -7.43 -5.20
C LEU A 77 -13.22 -8.15 -4.29
N PHE A 78 -13.41 -7.64 -3.08
CA PHE A 78 -14.38 -8.20 -2.15
C PHE A 78 -15.81 -8.06 -2.67
N SER A 79 -16.18 -6.89 -3.20
CA SER A 79 -17.52 -6.60 -3.70
C SER A 79 -17.90 -7.52 -4.86
N ILE A 80 -16.96 -7.79 -5.79
CA ILE A 80 -17.18 -8.75 -6.88
C ILE A 80 -17.48 -10.14 -6.31
N GLY A 81 -16.63 -10.66 -5.43
CA GLY A 81 -16.84 -11.99 -4.85
C GLY A 81 -18.11 -12.12 -4.00
N ASN A 82 -18.45 -11.06 -3.27
CA ASN A 82 -19.63 -11.02 -2.43
C ASN A 82 -20.93 -10.88 -3.25
N TYR A 83 -20.92 -10.11 -4.33
CA TYR A 83 -22.10 -9.89 -5.17
C TYR A 83 -22.52 -11.17 -5.92
N TYR A 84 -21.55 -11.92 -6.45
CA TYR A 84 -21.84 -13.12 -7.25
C TYR A 84 -22.04 -14.39 -6.40
N TYR A 85 -21.43 -14.47 -5.20
CA TYR A 85 -21.46 -15.69 -4.40
C TYR A 85 -21.74 -15.47 -2.92
N SER A 86 -20.74 -15.04 -2.14
CA SER A 86 -20.86 -14.88 -0.68
C SER A 86 -19.69 -14.11 -0.09
N ALA A 87 -19.86 -13.60 1.13
CA ALA A 87 -18.81 -12.87 1.85
C ALA A 87 -17.53 -13.71 2.03
N SER A 88 -17.65 -15.01 2.25
CA SER A 88 -16.49 -15.91 2.40
C SER A 88 -15.70 -16.03 1.10
N ILE A 89 -16.37 -16.06 -0.06
CA ILE A 89 -15.73 -16.10 -1.37
C ILE A 89 -15.08 -14.75 -1.71
N GLY A 90 -15.72 -13.63 -1.34
CA GLY A 90 -15.10 -12.30 -1.41
C GLY A 90 -13.79 -12.23 -0.61
N CYS A 91 -13.79 -12.73 0.63
CA CYS A 91 -12.58 -12.83 1.45
C CYS A 91 -11.53 -13.74 0.82
N LEU A 92 -11.92 -14.89 0.26
CA LEU A 92 -10.99 -15.79 -0.41
C LEU A 92 -10.30 -15.11 -1.59
N ILE A 93 -11.05 -14.41 -2.45
CA ILE A 93 -10.49 -13.69 -3.61
C ILE A 93 -9.47 -12.64 -3.15
N VAL A 94 -9.79 -11.86 -2.12
CA VAL A 94 -8.85 -10.86 -1.56
C VAL A 94 -7.60 -11.54 -0.99
N GLY A 95 -7.78 -12.63 -0.23
CA GLY A 95 -6.69 -13.40 0.37
C GLY A 95 -5.77 -14.05 -0.66
N THR A 96 -6.33 -14.69 -1.70
CA THR A 96 -5.54 -15.30 -2.79
C THR A 96 -4.79 -14.24 -3.58
N THR A 97 -5.40 -13.08 -3.82
CA THR A 97 -4.74 -11.96 -4.49
C THR A 97 -3.58 -11.44 -3.64
N GLY A 98 -3.74 -11.36 -2.31
CA GLY A 98 -2.65 -11.06 -1.38
C GLY A 98 -1.50 -12.07 -1.45
N ILE A 99 -1.80 -13.37 -1.44
CA ILE A 99 -0.79 -14.44 -1.57
C ILE A 99 -0.06 -14.34 -2.91
N LEU A 100 -0.79 -14.14 -4.01
CA LEU A 100 -0.18 -13.93 -5.34
C LEU A 100 0.77 -12.73 -5.33
N GLY A 101 0.38 -11.64 -4.68
CA GLY A 101 1.26 -10.48 -4.47
C GLY A 101 2.58 -10.89 -3.80
N ILE A 102 2.52 -11.64 -2.70
CA ILE A 102 3.71 -12.11 -1.97
C ILE A 102 4.59 -13.01 -2.86
N LEU A 103 4.00 -13.89 -3.65
CA LEU A 103 4.75 -14.78 -4.55
C LEU A 103 5.50 -13.99 -5.64
N LEU A 104 4.93 -12.88 -6.10
CA LEU A 104 5.52 -12.02 -7.13
C LEU A 104 6.51 -10.97 -6.57
N LYS A 105 6.93 -11.10 -5.30
CA LYS A 105 7.77 -10.09 -4.61
C LYS A 105 8.97 -9.63 -5.42
N GLU A 106 9.71 -10.56 -6.02
CA GLU A 106 10.97 -10.26 -6.73
C GLU A 106 10.72 -9.36 -7.94
N GLN A 107 9.66 -9.62 -8.69
CA GLN A 107 9.30 -8.83 -9.88
C GLN A 107 8.85 -7.42 -9.48
N VAL A 108 7.97 -7.33 -8.48
CA VAL A 108 7.45 -6.05 -7.99
C VAL A 108 8.57 -5.21 -7.36
N PHE A 109 9.46 -5.82 -6.58
CA PHE A 109 10.57 -5.12 -5.95
C PHE A 109 11.58 -4.58 -6.96
N ASN A 110 11.89 -5.34 -8.01
CA ASN A 110 12.73 -4.85 -9.10
C ASN A 110 12.12 -3.65 -9.83
N LEU A 111 10.80 -3.64 -10.04
CA LEU A 111 10.07 -2.50 -10.60
C LEU A 111 10.15 -1.27 -9.67
N ILE A 112 9.95 -1.48 -8.36
CA ILE A 112 10.06 -0.44 -7.35
C ILE A 112 11.48 0.14 -7.35
N ILE A 113 12.53 -0.69 -7.28
CA ILE A 113 13.93 -0.23 -7.32
C ILE A 113 14.21 0.59 -8.59
N LYS A 114 13.70 0.16 -9.74
CA LYS A 114 13.84 0.91 -11.00
C LYS A 114 13.16 2.27 -10.93
N ALA A 115 11.97 2.34 -10.33
CA ALA A 115 11.27 3.61 -10.08
C ALA A 115 12.08 4.53 -9.16
N TYR A 116 12.58 4.02 -8.03
CA TYR A 116 13.45 4.77 -7.11
C TYR A 116 14.71 5.30 -7.79
N LYS A 117 15.40 4.48 -8.60
CA LYS A 117 16.59 4.91 -9.36
C LYS A 117 16.24 6.00 -10.35
N THR A 118 15.21 5.80 -11.17
CA THR A 118 14.76 6.76 -12.20
C THR A 118 14.45 8.12 -11.57
N GLU A 119 13.69 8.10 -10.48
CA GLU A 119 13.36 9.29 -9.71
C GLU A 119 14.60 9.95 -9.11
N LYS A 120 15.57 9.20 -8.58
CA LYS A 120 16.83 9.77 -8.06
C LYS A 120 17.64 10.47 -9.15
N TYR A 121 17.75 9.87 -10.34
CA TYR A 121 18.50 10.46 -11.46
C TYR A 121 17.80 11.67 -12.09
N SER A 122 16.46 11.69 -12.11
CA SER A 122 15.67 12.86 -12.49
C SER A 122 16.01 14.08 -11.62
N THR A 123 16.06 13.88 -10.30
CA THR A 123 16.43 14.94 -9.36
C THR A 123 17.88 15.42 -9.58
N LEU A 124 18.84 14.50 -9.79
CA LEU A 124 20.24 14.88 -10.04
C LEU A 124 20.44 15.64 -11.36
N LYS A 125 19.68 15.31 -12.42
CA LYS A 125 19.72 16.06 -13.68
C LYS A 125 19.17 17.48 -13.51
N ALA A 126 18.11 17.66 -12.73
CA ALA A 126 17.57 18.99 -12.43
C ALA A 126 18.57 19.88 -11.67
N TYR A 127 19.48 19.30 -10.86
CA TYR A 127 20.56 20.04 -10.19
C TYR A 127 21.80 20.27 -11.06
N LYS A 128 22.10 19.40 -12.03
CA LYS A 128 23.25 19.55 -12.95
C LYS A 128 22.97 20.47 -14.15
N GLN A 129 21.74 20.93 -14.31
CA GLN A 129 21.33 21.78 -15.42
C GLN A 129 21.39 23.29 -15.08
N ASN A 130 22.27 23.67 -14.15
CA ASN A 130 22.71 25.04 -13.89
C ASN A 130 24.24 25.08 -13.90
#